data_AF-Q7UTB2-F1
#
_entry.id   AF-Q7UTB2-F1
#
_cell.length_a   1.000
_cell.length_b   1.000
_cell.length_c   1.000
_cell.angle_alpha   90.00
_cell.angle_beta   90.00
_cell.angle_gamma   90.00
#
_symmetry.space_group_name_H-M   'P 1'
#
loop_
_entity.id
_entity.type
_entity.pdbx_description
1 polymer ?
#
loop_
_entity_poly.entity_id
_entity_poly.type
_entity_poly.pdbx_seq_one_letter_code
_entity_poly.pdbx_strand_id
1 'polypeptide(L)'
;MPPTQERLVAYGARSLGTIVHAIGFDNEDDLHKRISDWLIRLTSNRHLQIAGFAIHALGDLGFPPHAVQQRLEELIAGPKRMDDLSTITCRGTAFRILAALDRSIATQYIDTLAAREYLAALDHWLAAGSDDPKLHDDLRWLRAE
;
A
#
# COMPACT_ATOMS: atom_id res chain seq x y z
N MET A 1 15.06 10.25 14.15
CA MET A 1 15.34 9.12 13.22
C MET A 1 14.84 7.84 13.87
N PRO A 2 14.20 6.94 13.11
CA PRO A 2 13.76 5.65 13.64
C PRO A 2 14.95 4.76 14.03
N PRO A 3 14.86 3.97 15.13
CA PRO A 3 15.84 2.97 15.52
C PRO A 3 16.25 2.06 14.36
N THR A 4 17.50 1.58 14.37
CA THR A 4 18.05 0.67 13.34
C THR A 4 17.17 -0.56 13.12
N GLN A 5 16.55 -1.09 14.18
CA GLN A 5 15.66 -2.25 14.12
C GLN A 5 14.40 -1.98 13.28
N GLU A 6 13.76 -0.82 13.43
CA GLU A 6 12.55 -0.49 12.67
C GLU A 6 12.84 -0.39 11.18
N ARG A 7 14.00 0.18 10.82
CA ARG A 7 14.48 0.24 9.44
C ARG A 7 14.71 -1.14 8.87
N LEU A 8 15.40 -2.02 9.61
CA LEU A 8 15.64 -3.40 9.17
C LEU A 8 14.34 -4.16 8.90
N VAL A 9 13.34 -4.02 9.78
CA VAL A 9 12.03 -4.66 9.58
C VAL A 9 11.30 -4.07 8.38
N ALA A 10 11.26 -2.74 8.24
CA ALA A 10 10.58 -2.07 7.14
C ALA A 10 11.18 -2.46 5.76
N TYR A 11 12.51 -2.41 5.63
CA TYR A 11 13.17 -2.83 4.38
C TYR A 11 13.06 -4.34 4.16
N GLY A 12 13.15 -5.15 5.22
CA GLY A 12 12.94 -6.60 5.15
C GLY A 12 11.56 -6.95 4.61
N ALA A 13 10.51 -6.23 5.03
CA ALA A 13 9.15 -6.41 4.52
C ALA A 13 9.06 -6.17 3.00
N ARG A 14 9.57 -5.03 2.51
CA ARG A 14 9.60 -4.72 1.05
C ARG A 14 10.40 -5.74 0.25
N SER A 15 11.58 -6.12 0.76
CA SER A 15 12.43 -7.11 0.09
C SER A 15 11.73 -8.46 -0.03
N LEU A 16 11.06 -8.93 1.02
CA LEU A 16 10.35 -10.20 0.99
C LEU A 16 9.17 -10.19 0.01
N GLY A 17 8.38 -9.11 -0.04
CA GLY A 17 7.32 -8.96 -1.04
C GLY A 17 7.86 -9.06 -2.47
N THR A 18 8.93 -8.32 -2.75
CA THR A 18 9.59 -8.31 -4.06
C THR A 18 10.20 -9.67 -4.42
N ILE A 19 10.89 -10.33 -3.49
CA ILE A 19 11.54 -11.63 -3.73
C ILE A 19 10.49 -12.69 -4.05
N VAL A 20 9.43 -12.79 -3.22
CA VAL A 20 8.38 -13.80 -3.42
C VAL A 20 7.65 -13.56 -4.73
N HIS A 21 7.40 -12.31 -5.10
CA HIS A 21 6.84 -12.00 -6.41
C HIS A 21 7.74 -12.44 -7.57
N ALA A 22 9.04 -12.14 -7.49
CA ALA A 22 10.00 -12.45 -8.54
C ALA A 22 10.18 -13.95 -8.80
N ILE A 23 9.99 -14.79 -7.78
CA ILE A 23 10.05 -16.26 -7.91
C ILE A 23 8.68 -16.89 -8.25
N GLY A 24 7.61 -16.09 -8.31
CA GLY A 24 6.24 -16.54 -8.52
C GLY A 24 5.60 -17.00 -7.22
N PHE A 25 4.76 -16.14 -6.63
CA PHE A 25 3.98 -16.49 -5.44
C PHE A 25 3.18 -17.78 -5.69
N ASP A 26 3.24 -18.70 -4.74
CA ASP A 26 2.55 -19.99 -4.77
C ASP A 26 1.73 -20.15 -3.49
N ASN A 27 0.41 -20.28 -3.64
CA ASN A 27 -0.52 -20.47 -2.53
C ASN A 27 -0.55 -21.92 -2.02
N GLU A 28 0.28 -22.82 -2.53
CA GLU A 28 0.50 -24.14 -1.93
C GLU A 28 1.80 -24.18 -1.11
N ASP A 29 2.71 -23.23 -1.31
CA ASP A 29 3.96 -23.12 -0.57
C ASP A 29 3.76 -22.46 0.82
N ASP A 30 4.11 -23.20 1.88
CA ASP A 30 3.96 -22.75 3.27
C ASP A 30 4.82 -21.53 3.63
N LEU A 31 6.01 -21.39 3.04
CA LEU A 31 6.86 -20.21 3.26
C LEU A 31 6.23 -18.98 2.64
N HIS A 32 5.68 -19.08 1.43
CA HIS A 32 4.98 -17.98 0.76
C HIS A 32 3.77 -17.50 1.56
N LYS A 33 2.93 -18.43 2.03
CA LYS A 33 1.80 -18.12 2.93
C LYS A 33 2.24 -17.38 4.18
N ARG A 34 3.26 -17.92 4.87
CA ARG A 34 3.78 -17.32 6.11
C ARG A 34 4.35 -15.92 5.89
N ILE A 35 5.00 -15.68 4.75
CA ILE A 35 5.49 -14.34 4.37
C ILE A 35 4.30 -13.40 4.15
N SER A 36 3.31 -13.79 3.35
CA SER A 36 2.09 -13.01 3.11
C SER A 36 1.38 -12.65 4.42
N ASP A 37 1.13 -13.64 5.29
CA ASP A 37 0.48 -13.43 6.58
C ASP A 37 1.27 -12.49 7.49
N TRP A 38 2.60 -12.60 7.47
CA TRP A 38 3.47 -11.71 8.23
C TRP A 38 3.40 -10.28 7.72
N LEU A 39 3.44 -10.06 6.40
CA LEU A 39 3.28 -8.74 5.79
C LEU A 39 1.91 -8.13 6.12
N ILE A 40 0.83 -8.93 6.04
CA ILE A 40 -0.53 -8.53 6.45
C ILE A 40 -0.52 -8.04 7.90
N ARG A 41 0.06 -8.80 8.84
CA ARG A 41 0.14 -8.39 10.26
C ARG A 41 0.95 -7.11 10.46
N LEU A 42 2.02 -6.91 9.70
CA LEU A 42 2.87 -5.71 9.81
C LEU A 42 2.14 -4.42 9.42
N THR A 43 1.08 -4.48 8.60
CA THR A 43 0.27 -3.28 8.29
C THR A 43 -0.40 -2.66 9.52
N SER A 44 -0.60 -3.44 10.59
CA SER A 44 -1.12 -2.96 11.89
C SER A 44 -0.03 -2.52 12.87
N ASN A 45 1.24 -2.46 12.45
CA ASN A 45 2.33 -2.13 13.37
C ASN A 45 2.14 -0.73 13.98
N ARG A 46 2.50 -0.58 15.26
CA ARG A 46 2.44 0.72 15.95
C ARG A 46 3.38 1.74 15.34
N HIS A 47 4.49 1.31 14.74
CA HIS A 47 5.45 2.18 14.09
C HIS A 47 5.00 2.45 12.65
N LEU A 48 4.65 3.70 12.35
CA LEU A 48 4.16 4.13 11.04
C LEU A 48 5.04 3.65 9.89
N GLN A 49 6.37 3.75 10.01
CA GLN A 49 7.29 3.34 8.94
C GLN A 49 7.15 1.85 8.62
N ILE A 50 7.03 0.99 9.63
CA ILE A 50 6.85 -0.45 9.42
C ILE A 50 5.49 -0.71 8.76
N ALA A 51 4.43 -0.07 9.25
CA ALA A 51 3.08 -0.22 8.69
C ALA A 51 3.03 0.22 7.22
N GLY A 52 3.56 1.41 6.89
CA GLY A 52 3.59 1.93 5.52
C GLY A 52 4.40 1.04 4.58
N PHE A 53 5.59 0.59 4.99
CA PHE A 53 6.41 -0.31 4.17
C PHE A 53 5.75 -1.67 3.96
N ALA A 54 5.04 -2.19 4.97
CA ALA A 54 4.28 -3.42 4.83
C ALA A 54 3.11 -3.28 3.83
N ILE A 55 2.37 -2.16 3.84
CA ILE A 55 1.31 -1.89 2.86
C ILE A 55 1.89 -1.87 1.44
N HIS A 56 3.03 -1.23 1.25
CA HIS A 56 3.75 -1.26 -0.02
C HIS A 56 4.21 -2.67 -0.41
N ALA A 57 4.71 -3.46 0.55
CA ALA A 57 5.13 -4.85 0.30
C ALA A 57 3.96 -5.75 -0.13
N LEU A 58 2.73 -5.49 0.34
CA LEU A 58 1.53 -6.17 -0.14
C LEU A 58 1.30 -5.94 -1.65
N GLY A 59 1.61 -4.74 -2.15
CA GLY A 59 1.59 -4.45 -3.59
C GLY A 59 2.73 -5.12 -4.34
N ASP A 60 3.92 -5.20 -3.74
CA ASP A 60 5.08 -5.83 -4.36
C ASP A 60 4.93 -7.34 -4.51
N LEU A 61 4.12 -8.00 -3.65
CA LEU A 61 3.78 -9.42 -3.82
C LEU A 61 3.12 -9.70 -5.19
N GLY A 62 2.54 -8.67 -5.82
CA GLY A 62 1.88 -8.75 -7.12
C GLY A 62 0.45 -9.28 -7.01
N PHE A 63 0.09 -10.25 -7.85
CA PHE A 63 -1.29 -10.74 -7.96
C PHE A 63 -1.80 -11.18 -6.59
N PRO A 64 -2.70 -10.41 -5.95
CA PRO A 64 -2.92 -10.54 -4.53
C PRO A 64 -3.70 -11.83 -4.24
N PRO A 65 -3.27 -12.64 -3.26
CA PRO A 65 -4.18 -13.56 -2.60
C PRO A 65 -5.41 -12.81 -2.10
N HIS A 66 -6.57 -13.47 -2.04
CA HIS A 66 -7.81 -12.87 -1.53
C HIS A 66 -7.61 -12.18 -0.16
N ALA A 67 -6.76 -12.75 0.71
CA ALA A 67 -6.41 -12.18 2.00
C ALA A 67 -5.67 -10.82 1.91
N VAL A 68 -4.82 -10.63 0.90
CA VAL A 68 -4.11 -9.35 0.68
C VAL A 68 -5.09 -8.28 0.23
N GLN A 69 -5.95 -8.61 -0.73
CA GLN A 69 -7.01 -7.71 -1.17
C GLN A 69 -7.94 -7.31 -0.01
N GLN A 70 -8.48 -8.31 0.71
CA GLN A 70 -9.33 -8.07 1.88
C GLN A 70 -8.64 -7.15 2.89
N ARG A 71 -7.34 -7.34 3.13
CA ARG A 71 -6.59 -6.50 4.06
C ARG A 71 -6.48 -5.05 3.59
N LEU A 72 -6.25 -4.82 2.30
CA LEU A 72 -6.21 -3.46 1.73
C LEU A 72 -7.58 -2.78 1.86
N GLU A 73 -8.66 -3.50 1.58
CA GLU A 73 -10.03 -3.00 1.74
C GLU A 73 -10.35 -2.65 3.20
N GLU A 74 -9.93 -3.46 4.17
CA GLU A 74 -10.05 -3.17 5.61
C GLU A 74 -9.32 -1.87 5.99
N LEU A 75 -8.11 -1.65 5.47
CA LEU A 75 -7.34 -0.43 5.71
C LEU A 75 -8.00 0.80 5.07
N ILE A 76 -8.59 0.64 3.88
CA ILE A 76 -9.34 1.68 3.17
C ILE A 76 -10.60 2.09 3.95
N ALA A 77 -11.35 1.12 4.47
CA ALA A 77 -12.54 1.36 5.27
C ALA A 77 -12.23 1.83 6.70
N GLY A 78 -11.00 1.58 7.19
CA GLY A 78 -10.57 1.87 8.55
C GLY A 78 -10.41 3.35 8.87
N PRO A 79 -10.22 3.68 10.17
CA PRO A 79 -9.91 5.04 10.60
C PRO A 79 -8.50 5.46 10.12
N LYS A 80 -8.32 6.77 9.92
CA LYS A 80 -7.00 7.36 9.73
C LYS A 80 -6.16 7.13 10.99
N ARG A 81 -4.87 6.85 10.85
CA ARG A 81 -4.00 6.71 12.03
C ARG A 81 -3.69 8.07 12.62
N MET A 82 -3.56 8.12 13.94
CA MET A 82 -3.23 9.37 14.66
C MET A 82 -1.81 9.86 14.38
N ASP A 83 -0.90 8.95 14.00
CA ASP A 83 0.50 9.23 13.70
C ASP A 83 0.78 9.37 12.20
N ASP A 84 -0.24 9.35 11.33
CA ASP A 84 -0.07 9.54 9.88
C ASP A 84 0.59 10.90 9.56
N LEU A 85 1.35 10.93 8.46
CA LEU A 85 1.90 12.19 7.95
C LEU A 85 0.76 13.08 7.41
N SER A 86 1.02 14.38 7.30
CA SER A 86 0.03 15.34 6.79
C SER A 86 -0.40 15.05 5.36
N THR A 87 0.53 14.59 4.52
CA THR A 87 0.31 14.36 3.08
C THR A 87 0.23 12.89 2.68
N ILE A 88 0.72 11.96 3.51
CA ILE A 88 0.77 10.53 3.20
C ILE A 88 0.20 9.75 4.38
N THR A 89 -0.93 9.08 4.16
CA THR A 89 -1.60 8.27 5.17
C THR A 89 -1.48 6.79 4.85
N CYS A 90 -1.50 5.92 5.85
CA CYS A 90 -1.56 4.46 5.62
C CYS A 90 -2.79 4.07 4.81
N ARG A 91 -3.95 4.68 5.11
CA ARG A 91 -5.21 4.41 4.42
C ARG A 91 -5.19 4.83 2.94
N GLY A 92 -4.71 6.04 2.64
CA GLY A 92 -4.52 6.50 1.26
C GLY A 92 -3.47 5.68 0.51
N THR A 93 -2.42 5.23 1.21
CA THR A 93 -1.43 4.29 0.65
C THR A 93 -2.07 2.95 0.31
N ALA A 94 -2.95 2.41 1.17
CA ALA A 94 -3.67 1.16 0.88
C ALA A 94 -4.57 1.29 -0.36
N PHE A 95 -5.28 2.41 -0.51
CA PHE A 95 -6.04 2.71 -1.73
C PHE A 95 -5.15 2.75 -2.98
N ARG A 96 -4.01 3.47 -2.92
CA ARG A 96 -3.04 3.50 -4.02
C ARG A 96 -2.55 2.10 -4.40
N ILE A 97 -2.24 1.26 -3.42
CA ILE A 97 -1.76 -0.10 -3.66
C ILE A 97 -2.85 -0.96 -4.28
N LEU A 98 -4.08 -0.89 -3.77
CA LEU A 98 -5.21 -1.60 -4.38
C LEU A 98 -5.45 -1.15 -5.83
N ALA A 99 -5.41 0.16 -6.11
CA ALA A 99 -5.57 0.70 -7.46
C ALA A 99 -4.47 0.26 -8.43
N ALA A 100 -3.25 0.05 -7.92
CA ALA A 100 -2.14 -0.46 -8.72
C ALA A 100 -2.25 -1.97 -9.01
N LEU A 101 -2.89 -2.74 -8.13
CA LEU A 101 -3.12 -4.18 -8.30
C LEU A 101 -4.36 -4.46 -9.16
N ASP A 102 -5.48 -3.82 -8.84
CA ASP A 102 -6.74 -3.94 -9.55
C ASP A 102 -7.54 -2.63 -9.46
N ARG A 103 -7.48 -1.85 -10.53
CA ARG A 103 -8.19 -0.57 -10.64
C ARG A 103 -9.72 -0.75 -10.64
N SER A 104 -10.24 -1.90 -11.10
CA SER A 104 -11.69 -2.16 -11.13
C SER A 104 -12.26 -2.30 -9.72
N ILE A 105 -11.52 -2.98 -8.83
CA ILE A 105 -11.89 -3.11 -7.42
C ILE A 105 -11.71 -1.77 -6.71
N ALA A 106 -10.58 -1.09 -6.92
CA ALA A 106 -10.32 0.21 -6.30
C ALA A 106 -11.37 1.28 -6.65
N THR A 107 -11.97 1.21 -7.84
CA THR A 107 -13.05 2.13 -8.26
C THR A 107 -14.25 2.09 -7.32
N GLN A 108 -14.52 0.95 -6.67
CA GLN A 108 -15.60 0.82 -5.67
C GLN A 108 -15.36 1.68 -4.42
N TYR A 109 -14.13 2.15 -4.21
CA TYR A 109 -13.71 2.93 -3.06
C TYR A 109 -13.36 4.39 -3.40
N ILE A 110 -13.66 4.86 -4.62
CA ILE A 110 -13.28 6.21 -5.09
C ILE A 110 -13.92 7.34 -4.27
N ASP A 111 -15.10 7.11 -3.68
CA ASP A 111 -15.81 8.09 -2.86
C ASP A 111 -15.38 8.11 -1.39
N THR A 112 -14.43 7.25 -1.00
CA THR A 112 -13.98 7.13 0.38
C THR A 112 -12.97 8.22 0.78
N LEU A 113 -12.77 8.38 2.08
CA LEU A 113 -11.70 9.24 2.60
C LEU A 113 -10.31 8.77 2.14
N ALA A 114 -10.11 7.47 1.91
CA ALA A 114 -8.85 6.92 1.43
C ALA A 114 -8.48 7.46 0.05
N ALA A 115 -9.44 7.47 -0.87
CA ALA A 115 -9.24 8.01 -2.22
C ALA A 115 -8.94 9.52 -2.19
N ARG A 116 -9.63 10.28 -1.34
CA ARG A 116 -9.36 11.72 -1.15
C ARG A 116 -7.97 11.99 -0.58
N GLU A 117 -7.54 11.17 0.38
CA GLU A 117 -6.17 11.25 0.94
C GLU A 117 -5.11 10.94 -0.11
N TYR A 118 -5.37 9.95 -0.97
CA TYR A 118 -4.46 9.65 -2.07
C TYR A 118 -4.44 10.77 -3.13
N LEU A 119 -5.60 11.34 -3.48
CA LEU A 119 -5.68 12.49 -4.39
C LEU A 119 -4.88 13.69 -3.86
N ALA A 120 -4.97 13.97 -2.56
CA ALA A 120 -4.17 15.03 -1.93
C ALA A 120 -2.65 14.72 -2.00
N ALA A 121 -2.26 13.45 -1.88
CA ALA A 121 -0.87 13.04 -2.06
C ALA A 121 -0.39 13.21 -3.51
N LEU A 122 -1.24 12.88 -4.50
CA LEU A 122 -0.96 13.11 -5.92
C LEU A 122 -0.73 14.60 -6.20
N ASP A 123 -1.66 15.45 -5.76
CA ASP A 123 -1.55 16.90 -5.93
C ASP A 123 -0.25 17.44 -5.28
N HIS A 124 0.10 16.94 -4.10
CA HIS A 124 1.35 17.29 -3.42
C HIS A 124 2.59 16.90 -4.21
N TRP A 125 2.68 15.65 -4.71
CA TRP A 125 3.84 15.18 -5.46
C TRP A 125 4.00 15.85 -6.82
N LEU A 126 2.89 16.09 -7.52
CA LEU A 126 2.89 16.80 -8.81
C LEU A 126 3.28 18.28 -8.62
N ALA A 127 2.76 18.95 -7.58
CA ALA A 127 3.18 20.31 -7.24
C ALA A 127 4.66 20.40 -6.83
N ALA A 128 5.22 19.32 -6.28
CA ALA A 128 6.66 19.22 -5.97
C ALA A 128 7.53 18.94 -7.22
N GLY A 129 6.94 18.83 -8.41
CA GLY A 129 7.65 18.67 -9.68
C GLY A 129 7.90 17.22 -10.11
N SER A 130 7.15 16.25 -9.57
CA SER A 130 7.22 14.86 -10.06
C SER A 130 6.72 14.77 -11.52
N ASP A 131 7.50 14.11 -12.35
CA ASP A 131 7.21 13.84 -13.77
C ASP A 131 6.73 12.41 -14.04
N ASP A 132 6.43 11.65 -12.97
CA ASP A 132 5.99 10.25 -13.08
C ASP A 132 4.67 10.18 -13.88
N PRO A 133 4.66 9.54 -15.07
CA PRO A 133 3.47 9.43 -15.90
C PRO A 133 2.31 8.70 -15.19
N LYS A 134 2.63 7.80 -14.26
CA LYS A 134 1.60 7.07 -13.50
C LYS A 134 0.81 8.00 -12.59
N LEU A 135 1.46 8.98 -11.96
CA LEU A 135 0.77 9.94 -11.11
C LEU A 135 -0.23 10.80 -11.90
N HIS A 136 0.12 11.15 -13.14
CA HIS A 136 -0.78 11.86 -14.05
C HIS A 136 -1.96 10.98 -14.49
N ASP A 137 -1.72 9.69 -14.75
CA ASP A 137 -2.78 8.76 -15.10
C ASP A 137 -3.76 8.52 -13.95
N ASP A 138 -3.22 8.28 -12.75
CA ASP A 138 -4.03 8.10 -11.53
C ASP A 138 -4.82 9.38 -11.20
N LEU A 139 -4.24 10.57 -11.45
CA LEU A 139 -4.95 11.84 -11.28
C LEU A 139 -6.15 11.99 -12.22
N ARG A 140 -5.97 11.72 -13.52
CA ARG A 140 -7.07 11.77 -14.51
C ARG A 140 -8.18 10.80 -14.14
N TRP A 141 -7.81 9.56 -13.81
CA TRP A 141 -8.76 8.54 -13.37
C TRP A 141 -9.56 9.00 -12.14
N LEU A 142 -8.91 9.54 -11.11
CA LEU A 142 -9.58 9.98 -9.89
C LEU A 142 -10.43 11.24 -10.06
N ARG A 143 -10.14 12.07 -11.06
CA ARG A 143 -10.93 13.26 -11.39
C ARG A 143 -12.04 13.00 -12.43
N ALA A 144 -12.10 11.79 -12.99
CA ALA A 144 -12.99 11.43 -14.09
C ALA A 144 -12.83 12.36 -15.31
N GLU A 145 -11.59 12.74 -15.62
CA GLU A 145 -11.16 13.41 -16.86
C GLU A 145 -10.69 12.38 -17.90
#